data_AF-A0A834F6W3-F1
#
_entry.id   AF-A0A834F6W3-F1
#
_cell.length_a   1.000
_cell.length_b   1.000
_cell.length_c   1.000
_cell.angle_alpha   90.00
_cell.angle_beta   90.00
_cell.angle_gamma   90.00
#
_symmetry.space_group_name_H-M   'P 1'
#
loop_
_entity.id
_entity.type
_entity.pdbx_description
1 polymer ?
#
loop_
_entity_poly.entity_id
_entity_poly.type
_entity_poly.pdbx_seq_one_letter_code
_entity_poly.pdbx_strand_id
1 'polypeptide(L)'
;MSLKKHRHDDRKATLPLNSDARSSPSACSCSPLGTVDRQTGCSQVTGQCECLPNVAERDCSACQPGHFNLQSGNGCERSVPAHSSIAEFSTIYRWEL
;
A
#
# COMPACT_ATOMS: atom_id res chain seq x y z
N MET A 1 52.36 -23.34 -4.47
CA MET A 1 52.37 -21.94 -3.99
C MET A 1 51.76 -21.05 -5.06
N SER A 2 50.44 -20.93 -5.00
CA SER A 2 49.61 -20.21 -5.97
C SER A 2 49.60 -18.73 -5.65
N LEU A 3 50.06 -17.88 -6.57
CA LEU A 3 49.94 -16.43 -6.48
C LEU A 3 49.45 -15.87 -7.82
N LYS A 4 48.13 -15.87 -8.01
CA LYS A 4 47.45 -15.03 -9.01
C LYS A 4 46.65 -13.98 -8.27
N LYS A 5 47.24 -12.79 -8.18
CA LYS A 5 46.60 -11.54 -7.76
C LYS A 5 46.23 -10.80 -9.04
N HIS A 6 44.95 -10.52 -9.28
CA HIS A 6 44.33 -9.23 -8.96
C HIS A 6 42.88 -9.20 -9.49
N ARG A 7 42.06 -8.40 -8.80
CA ARG A 7 40.60 -8.28 -8.88
C ARG A 7 40.08 -7.90 -10.28
N HIS A 8 38.92 -8.48 -10.64
CA HIS A 8 37.79 -7.65 -11.06
C HIS A 8 36.60 -7.99 -10.18
N ASP A 9 36.02 -6.96 -9.61
CA ASP A 9 34.78 -6.97 -8.85
C ASP A 9 33.63 -7.37 -9.78
N ASP A 10 32.85 -8.38 -9.39
CA ASP A 10 31.54 -8.63 -10.00
C ASP A 10 30.51 -8.76 -8.89
N ARG A 11 30.37 -7.69 -8.09
CA ARG A 11 29.07 -7.38 -7.51
C ARG A 11 28.20 -6.81 -8.63
N LYS A 12 27.35 -7.63 -9.25
CA LYS A 12 25.93 -7.28 -9.42
C LYS A 12 25.10 -8.43 -9.97
N ALA A 13 24.30 -9.00 -9.06
CA ALA A 13 22.87 -9.24 -9.25
C ALA A 13 22.44 -9.72 -10.65
N THR A 14 22.59 -11.02 -10.91
CA THR A 14 21.78 -11.70 -11.93
C THR A 14 20.41 -12.04 -11.34
N LEU A 15 19.59 -11.02 -11.10
CA LEU A 15 18.14 -11.16 -11.18
C LEU A 15 17.75 -10.50 -12.51
N PRO A 16 17.02 -11.17 -13.41
CA PRO A 16 16.49 -10.51 -14.60
C PRO A 16 15.36 -9.57 -14.15
N LEU A 17 15.73 -8.40 -13.62
CA LEU A 17 14.81 -7.28 -13.54
C LEU A 17 14.70 -6.75 -14.97
N ASN A 18 13.67 -7.23 -15.67
CA ASN A 18 13.27 -6.69 -16.95
C ASN A 18 13.09 -5.17 -16.78
N SER A 19 14.06 -4.41 -17.28
CA SER A 19 14.10 -2.97 -17.11
C SER A 19 13.36 -2.26 -18.25
N ASP A 20 12.41 -2.94 -18.88
CA ASP A 20 11.43 -2.35 -19.79
C ASP A 20 10.34 -1.63 -18.99
N ALA A 21 10.79 -0.62 -18.24
CA ALA A 21 9.99 0.31 -17.46
C ALA A 21 9.24 1.28 -18.38
N ARG A 22 8.38 0.77 -19.26
CA ARG A 22 7.50 1.61 -20.08
C ARG A 22 6.02 1.25 -20.05
N SER A 23 5.65 0.08 -19.49
CA SER A 23 4.24 -0.25 -19.19
C SER A 23 4.07 -1.57 -18.42
N SER A 24 4.86 -1.83 -17.38
CA SER A 24 4.43 -2.86 -16.41
C SER A 24 3.16 -2.32 -15.75
N PRO A 25 1.99 -3.00 -15.82
CA PRO A 25 1.03 -2.82 -14.75
C PRO A 25 1.80 -3.20 -13.49
N SER A 26 2.21 -2.19 -12.73
CA SER A 26 3.12 -2.34 -11.60
C SER A 26 2.69 -3.55 -10.79
N ALA A 27 3.59 -4.54 -10.67
CA ALA A 27 3.28 -5.85 -10.12
C ALA A 27 2.30 -5.72 -8.94
N CYS A 28 1.21 -6.50 -8.98
CA CYS A 28 0.20 -6.47 -7.94
C CYS A 28 0.90 -6.82 -6.62
N SER A 29 0.94 -5.85 -5.71
CA SER A 29 1.62 -5.99 -4.42
C SER A 29 0.59 -5.94 -3.29
N CYS A 30 -0.56 -6.60 -3.49
CA CYS A 30 -1.69 -6.55 -2.58
C CYS A 30 -1.31 -7.03 -1.18
N SER A 31 -1.63 -6.21 -0.17
CA SER A 31 -1.41 -6.53 1.24
C SER A 31 -2.39 -7.61 1.68
N PRO A 32 -1.91 -8.76 2.20
CA PRO A 32 -2.80 -9.84 2.66
C PRO A 32 -3.62 -9.47 3.91
N LEU A 33 -3.28 -8.37 4.59
CA LEU A 33 -4.04 -7.87 5.75
C LEU A 33 -5.22 -7.00 5.33
N GLY A 34 -5.13 -6.35 4.17
CA GLY A 34 -6.12 -5.41 3.67
C GLY A 34 -6.89 -5.87 2.45
N THR A 35 -6.57 -7.04 1.89
CA THR A 35 -7.21 -7.57 0.68
C THR A 35 -8.20 -8.67 1.02
N VAL A 36 -9.37 -8.67 0.38
CA VAL A 36 -10.38 -9.72 0.50
C VAL A 36 -9.76 -11.07 0.16
N ASP A 37 -10.03 -12.09 0.98
CA ASP A 37 -9.50 -13.45 0.84
C ASP A 37 -7.97 -13.55 0.67
N ARG A 38 -7.22 -12.50 1.04
CA ARG A 38 -5.76 -12.40 0.83
C ARG A 38 -5.35 -12.58 -0.63
N GLN A 39 -6.19 -12.13 -1.56
CA GLN A 39 -5.89 -12.20 -2.99
C GLN A 39 -4.60 -11.44 -3.31
N THR A 40 -3.82 -11.98 -4.25
CA THR A 40 -2.59 -11.34 -4.76
C THR A 40 -2.80 -10.70 -6.13
N GLY A 41 -3.96 -10.95 -6.75
CA GLY A 41 -4.38 -10.35 -8.01
C GLY A 41 -4.88 -8.92 -7.82
N CYS A 42 -4.68 -8.10 -8.84
CA CYS A 42 -5.22 -6.75 -8.92
C CYS A 42 -5.89 -6.53 -10.28
N SER A 43 -6.78 -5.54 -10.36
CA SER A 43 -7.47 -5.16 -11.59
C SER A 43 -6.47 -4.92 -12.73
N GLN A 44 -6.67 -5.58 -13.86
CA GLN A 44 -5.79 -5.43 -15.02
C GLN A 44 -5.89 -4.04 -15.67
N VAL A 45 -6.99 -3.31 -15.40
CA VAL A 45 -7.25 -1.98 -15.95
C VAL A 45 -6.68 -0.89 -15.05
N THR A 46 -6.90 -0.98 -13.74
CA THR A 46 -6.53 0.08 -12.78
C THR A 46 -5.32 -0.27 -11.91
N GLY A 47 -4.93 -1.54 -11.86
CA GLY A 47 -3.89 -2.04 -10.97
C GLY A 47 -4.30 -2.10 -9.50
N GLN A 48 -5.59 -1.87 -9.18
CA GLN A 48 -6.15 -1.82 -7.83
C GLN A 48 -6.49 -3.23 -7.31
N CYS A 49 -6.07 -3.53 -6.09
CA CYS A 49 -6.41 -4.76 -5.36
C CYS A 49 -7.82 -4.66 -4.76
N GLU A 50 -8.47 -5.81 -4.55
CA GLU A 50 -9.79 -5.87 -3.92
C GLU A 50 -9.68 -5.68 -2.40
N CYS A 51 -9.82 -4.44 -1.94
CA CYS A 51 -9.59 -4.10 -0.54
C CYS A 51 -10.79 -4.44 0.37
N LEU A 52 -10.47 -4.76 1.62
CA LEU A 52 -11.41 -4.90 2.73
C LEU A 52 -12.08 -3.55 3.09
N PRO A 53 -13.17 -3.56 3.87
CA PRO A 53 -13.86 -2.33 4.26
C PRO A 53 -12.94 -1.31 4.93
N ASN A 54 -13.06 -0.05 4.52
CA ASN A 54 -12.30 1.10 5.02
C ASN A 54 -10.77 1.03 4.83
N VAL A 55 -10.30 0.18 3.93
CA VAL A 55 -8.90 0.10 3.51
C VAL A 55 -8.71 0.93 2.23
N ALA A 56 -7.54 1.56 2.11
CA ALA A 56 -7.15 2.47 1.04
C ALA A 56 -5.82 2.01 0.39
N GLU A 57 -5.37 2.80 -0.60
CA GLU A 57 -4.23 2.53 -1.47
C GLU A 57 -4.46 1.45 -2.51
N ARG A 58 -3.63 1.48 -3.57
CA ARG A 58 -3.67 0.52 -4.68
C ARG A 58 -3.50 -0.93 -4.20
N ASP A 59 -2.64 -1.10 -3.19
CA ASP A 59 -2.21 -2.36 -2.61
C ASP A 59 -2.90 -2.68 -1.28
N CYS A 60 -3.92 -1.92 -0.86
CA CYS A 60 -4.66 -2.17 0.38
C CYS A 60 -3.76 -2.19 1.65
N SER A 61 -2.67 -1.41 1.68
CA SER A 61 -1.70 -1.40 2.80
C SER A 61 -2.01 -0.39 3.90
N ALA A 62 -2.97 0.51 3.68
CA ALA A 62 -3.31 1.56 4.64
C ALA A 62 -4.81 1.66 4.87
N CYS A 63 -5.21 2.17 6.02
CA CYS A 63 -6.61 2.48 6.28
C CYS A 63 -7.01 3.82 5.63
N GLN A 64 -8.29 3.96 5.30
CA GLN A 64 -8.84 5.26 4.95
C GLN A 64 -8.65 6.28 6.10
N PRO A 65 -8.59 7.58 5.82
CA PRO A 65 -8.51 8.61 6.86
C PRO A 65 -9.60 8.42 7.93
N GLY A 66 -9.20 8.50 9.20
CA GLY A 66 -10.11 8.28 10.33
C GLY A 66 -10.43 6.80 10.61
N HIS A 67 -9.68 5.87 10.05
CA HIS A 67 -9.76 4.44 10.35
C HIS A 67 -8.40 3.87 10.76
N PHE A 68 -8.42 2.77 11.52
CA PHE A 68 -7.24 2.10 12.06
C PHE A 68 -7.44 0.58 12.15
N ASN A 69 -6.44 -0.14 12.65
CA ASN A 69 -6.49 -1.60 12.88
C ASN A 69 -6.57 -2.49 11.62
N LEU A 70 -5.80 -2.18 10.57
CA LEU A 70 -5.68 -3.05 9.38
C LEU A 70 -5.25 -4.49 9.73
N GLN A 71 -4.49 -4.66 10.81
CA GLN A 71 -3.99 -5.95 11.29
C GLN A 71 -5.10 -6.93 11.69
N SER A 72 -6.33 -6.45 11.90
CA SER A 72 -7.52 -7.26 12.17
C SER A 72 -7.79 -8.30 11.07
N GLY A 73 -7.41 -8.00 9.83
CA GLY A 73 -7.70 -8.86 8.67
C GLY A 73 -9.17 -8.85 8.24
N ASN A 74 -10.01 -8.02 8.86
CA ASN A 74 -11.42 -7.81 8.51
C ASN A 74 -11.69 -6.41 7.94
N GLY A 75 -10.62 -5.64 7.68
CA GLY A 75 -10.69 -4.22 7.30
C GLY A 75 -10.34 -3.31 8.46
N CYS A 76 -10.53 -2.00 8.23
CA CYS A 76 -10.20 -0.99 9.23
C CYS A 76 -11.42 -0.53 10.02
N GLU A 77 -11.22 -0.31 11.30
CA GLU A 77 -12.21 0.20 12.24
C GLU A 77 -12.15 1.72 12.29
N ARG A 78 -13.31 2.36 12.47
CA ARG A 78 -13.37 3.82 12.58
C ARG A 78 -12.68 4.27 13.87
N SER A 79 -11.62 5.07 13.76
CA SER A 79 -11.13 5.82 14.92
C SER A 79 -12.16 6.89 15.22
N VAL A 80 -12.97 6.67 16.25
CA VAL A 80 -13.64 7.80 16.88
C VAL A 80 -12.52 8.73 17.34
N PRO A 81 -12.51 10.00 16.92
CA PRO A 81 -11.56 10.94 17.48
C PRO A 81 -11.81 10.93 18.98
N ALA A 82 -10.77 10.70 19.80
CA ALA A 82 -10.86 10.84 21.25
C ALA A 82 -11.24 12.28 21.69
N HIS A 83 -11.51 13.18 20.74
CA HIS A 83 -11.95 14.56 20.93
C HIS A 83 -13.07 14.99 19.97
N SER A 84 -14.00 14.11 19.57
CA SER A 84 -15.22 14.57 18.89
C SER A 84 -16.22 15.15 19.88
N SER A 85 -15.86 16.28 20.52
CA SER A 85 -16.88 17.22 20.97
C SER A 85 -17.58 17.74 19.71
N ILE A 86 -18.90 17.66 19.67
CA ILE A 86 -19.78 18.09 18.58
C ILE A 86 -19.74 19.65 18.41
N ALA A 87 -18.63 20.29 18.76
CA ALA A 87 -18.38 21.73 18.65
C ALA A 87 -17.62 22.13 17.36
N GLU A 88 -16.90 21.22 16.69
CA GLU A 88 -16.04 21.57 15.53
C GLU A 88 -16.62 21.15 14.17
N PHE A 89 -17.93 20.85 14.08
CA PHE A 89 -18.60 20.72 12.77
C PHE A 89 -19.10 22.06 12.24
N SER A 90 -19.09 23.13 13.05
CA SER A 90 -19.54 24.46 12.63
C SER A 90 -18.46 25.27 11.91
N THR A 91 -17.19 24.94 12.06
CA THR A 91 -16.05 25.69 11.48
C THR A 91 -15.67 25.22 10.07
N ILE A 92 -16.01 23.98 9.68
CA ILE A 92 -15.66 23.44 8.36
C ILE A 92 -16.69 23.81 7.27
N TYR A 93 -17.95 24.09 7.63
CA TYR A 93 -19.03 24.49 6.70
C TYR A 93 -19.59 25.90 6.93
N ARG A 94 -18.93 26.80 7.67
CA ARG A 94 -19.31 28.22 7.75
C ARG A 94 -18.26 29.14 7.13
N TRP A 95 -18.12 29.04 5.81
CA TRP A 95 -17.63 30.14 4.99
C TRP A 95 -18.82 30.73 4.22
N GLU A 96 -19.30 31.88 4.67
CA GLU A 96 -20.30 32.79 4.07
C GLU A 96 -21.73 32.74 4.65
N LEU A 97 -21.97 33.57 5.67
CA LEU A 97 -23.13 34.48 5.80
C LEU A 97 -22.80 35.59 6.81
#